data_AF-A0A7Z6SQE8-F1
#
_entry.id   AF-A0A7Z6SQE8-F1
#
_cell.length_a   1.000
_cell.length_b   1.000
_cell.length_c   1.000
_cell.angle_alpha   90.00
_cell.angle_beta   90.00
_cell.angle_gamma   90.00
#
_symmetry.space_group_name_H-M   'P 1'
#
loop_
_entity.id
_entity.type
_entity.pdbx_description
1 polymer ?
#
loop_
_entity_poly.entity_id
_entity_poly.type
_entity_poly.pdbx_seq_one_letter_code
_entity_poly.pdbx_strand_id
1 'polypeptide(L)'
;MDYWIIDYNPSIKEGDTFYLDYMGDLNILKKQYSALDKTKKGLSANPNLGLILNIKEDKNDNNGTTDTMDETLKEILSSYETRALELTERVKEKIFKNPPTENQEKAIKIALNTPDIAVIQGPPGTGKTTVINAIVERLFDEYPKDKNIKGQILLCAQGHDATDNVRERIKVGGLPTFKFGERFKNTKEEQYKQGERLNEQLSEFAETIIESVKEKLQSLGDYENMKKIMDLEEALRRYYHSPLSESELLKEIEKNASFLNSSMRETLLKVKHEESKIPTILSTIHALRTTQEGFEDDGVMRNYELLEDESKLKGLTKEDRELLESAKPNLEKLQEPKIRLLEENTPKREYEISKPKEEIAQLAKDLLEILSSQSPNDKRIRALLEYISVLERNPSGLKGLLKDYNFVFSSTIGQYDRALRRKETPILIA
;
A
#
# COMPACT_ATOMS: atom_id res chain seq x y z
N MET A 1 -27.52 44.89 -10.94
CA MET A 1 -28.34 43.87 -11.62
C MET A 1 -27.38 43.13 -12.52
N ASP A 2 -26.87 42.00 -12.04
CA ASP A 2 -25.86 41.23 -12.76
C ASP A 2 -26.61 40.35 -13.76
N TYR A 3 -26.45 40.68 -15.04
CA TYR A 3 -27.02 39.90 -16.14
C TYR A 3 -26.16 38.65 -16.35
N TRP A 4 -26.73 37.49 -16.04
CA TRP A 4 -26.15 36.20 -16.39
C TRP A 4 -26.38 35.95 -17.88
N ILE A 5 -25.31 35.94 -18.67
CA ILE A 5 -25.35 35.49 -20.06
C ILE A 5 -25.21 33.97 -20.03
N ILE A 6 -26.32 33.26 -20.23
CA ILE A 6 -26.30 31.83 -20.52
C ILE A 6 -26.16 31.71 -22.03
N ASP A 7 -25.00 31.25 -22.52
CA ASP A 7 -24.86 30.84 -23.91
C ASP A 7 -25.93 29.78 -24.21
N TYR A 8 -26.81 30.08 -25.16
CA TYR A 8 -27.98 29.26 -25.46
C TYR A 8 -27.55 27.90 -26.00
N ASN A 9 -27.47 26.90 -25.11
CA ASN A 9 -27.18 25.52 -25.46
C ASN A 9 -28.53 24.78 -25.65
N PRO A 10 -28.89 24.38 -26.89
CA PRO A 10 -30.19 23.76 -27.21
C PRO A 10 -30.39 22.37 -26.57
N SER A 11 -29.42 21.87 -25.81
CA SER A 11 -29.48 20.58 -25.10
C SER A 11 -30.14 20.66 -23.72
N ILE A 12 -30.39 21.87 -23.21
CA ILE A 12 -30.89 22.13 -21.85
C ILE A 12 -32.42 22.12 -21.86
N LYS A 13 -33.04 21.34 -20.98
CA LYS A 13 -34.50 21.24 -20.83
C LYS A 13 -34.99 21.89 -19.54
N GLU A 14 -36.26 22.29 -19.55
CA GLU A 14 -36.95 22.81 -18.37
C GLU A 14 -37.02 21.72 -17.29
N GLY A 15 -36.36 21.95 -16.14
CA GLY A 15 -36.17 20.96 -15.07
C GLY A 15 -34.73 20.53 -14.81
N ASP A 16 -33.78 20.92 -15.68
CA ASP A 16 -32.36 20.65 -15.45
C ASP A 16 -31.83 21.47 -14.26
N THR A 17 -31.16 20.80 -13.31
CA THR A 17 -30.59 21.44 -12.12
C THR A 17 -29.13 21.83 -12.38
N PHE A 18 -28.81 23.12 -12.27
CA PHE A 18 -27.43 23.61 -12.39
C PHE A 18 -26.73 23.57 -11.04
N TYR A 19 -25.56 22.95 -11.00
CA TYR A 19 -24.66 23.04 -9.85
C TYR A 19 -23.54 24.03 -10.18
N LEU A 20 -23.59 25.22 -9.58
CA LEU A 20 -22.54 26.23 -9.68
C LEU A 20 -21.67 26.16 -8.42
N ASP A 21 -20.44 25.67 -8.55
CA ASP A 21 -19.46 25.65 -7.44
C ASP A 21 -18.77 27.01 -7.31
N TYR A 22 -19.54 28.03 -6.92
CA TYR A 22 -19.04 29.39 -6.74
C TYR A 22 -17.86 29.47 -5.74
N MET A 23 -17.88 28.63 -4.70
CA MET A 23 -16.79 28.57 -3.72
C MET A 23 -15.52 27.97 -4.31
N GLY A 24 -15.63 26.95 -5.16
CA GLY A 24 -14.53 26.39 -5.95
C GLY A 24 -13.89 27.44 -6.86
N ASP A 25 -14.71 28.13 -7.67
CA ASP A 25 -14.23 29.16 -8.60
C ASP A 25 -13.57 30.34 -7.88
N LEU A 26 -14.17 30.81 -6.79
CA LEU A 26 -13.61 31.87 -5.96
C LEU A 26 -12.28 31.47 -5.33
N ASN A 27 -12.12 30.21 -4.91
CA ASN A 27 -10.85 29.69 -4.42
C ASN A 27 -9.78 29.62 -5.52
N ILE A 28 -10.15 29.22 -6.74
CA ILE A 28 -9.24 29.22 -7.90
C ILE A 28 -8.77 30.64 -8.21
N LEU A 29 -9.69 31.60 -8.28
CA LEU A 29 -9.37 33.01 -8.53
C LEU A 29 -8.45 33.58 -7.46
N LYS A 30 -8.78 33.38 -6.18
CA LYS A 30 -7.92 33.83 -5.06
C LYS A 30 -6.48 33.32 -5.19
N LYS A 31 -6.31 32.05 -5.59
CA LYS A 31 -4.98 31.47 -5.80
C LYS A 31 -4.25 32.10 -6.99
N GLN A 32 -4.94 32.30 -8.12
CA GLN A 32 -4.36 32.94 -9.30
C GLN A 32 -3.91 34.37 -8.99
N TYR A 33 -4.75 35.16 -8.31
CA TYR A 33 -4.39 36.51 -7.90
C TYR A 33 -3.21 36.54 -6.91
N SER A 34 -3.19 35.62 -5.94
CA SER A 34 -2.05 35.51 -5.01
C SER A 34 -0.75 35.13 -5.72
N ALA A 35 -0.80 34.20 -6.69
CA ALA A 35 0.37 33.84 -7.48
C ALA A 35 0.86 35.01 -8.33
N LEU A 36 -0.06 35.75 -8.97
CA LEU A 36 0.26 36.94 -9.77
C LEU A 36 0.87 38.06 -8.91
N ASP A 37 0.33 38.31 -7.72
CA ASP A 37 0.89 39.27 -6.75
C ASP A 37 2.31 38.90 -6.31
N LYS A 38 2.55 37.61 -6.01
CA LYS A 38 3.91 37.12 -5.69
C LYS A 38 4.87 37.28 -6.87
N THR A 39 4.42 37.01 -8.08
CA THR A 39 5.23 37.18 -9.31
C THR A 39 5.57 38.65 -9.56
N LYS A 40 4.60 39.56 -9.39
CA LYS A 40 4.84 41.02 -9.47
C LYS A 40 5.89 41.49 -8.46
N LYS A 41 5.86 40.95 -7.24
CA LYS A 41 6.78 41.29 -6.14
C LYS A 41 8.15 40.57 -6.20
N GLY A 42 8.41 39.74 -7.21
CA GLY A 42 9.64 38.93 -7.28
C GLY A 42 9.74 37.83 -6.22
N LEU A 43 8.64 37.48 -5.55
CA LEU A 43 8.56 36.46 -4.49
C LEU A 43 8.15 35.08 -5.04
N SER A 44 8.14 34.91 -6.36
CA SER A 44 7.88 33.62 -6.99
C SER A 44 9.13 32.73 -6.98
N ALA A 45 8.97 31.43 -7.24
CA ALA A 45 10.11 30.50 -7.28
C ALA A 45 11.17 30.91 -8.31
N ASN A 46 10.76 31.59 -9.39
CA ASN A 46 11.65 32.34 -10.27
C ASN A 46 11.43 33.84 -10.00
N PRO A 47 12.34 34.53 -9.28
CA PRO A 47 12.19 35.95 -8.97
C PRO A 47 12.01 36.85 -10.21
N ASN A 48 12.56 36.43 -11.35
CA ASN A 48 12.56 37.18 -12.60
C ASN A 48 11.34 36.89 -13.49
N LEU A 49 10.44 35.99 -13.07
CA LEU A 49 9.29 35.57 -13.87
C LEU A 49 8.36 36.75 -14.25
N GLY A 50 8.19 37.72 -13.35
CA GLY A 50 7.40 38.92 -13.64
C GLY A 50 7.99 39.76 -14.76
N LEU A 51 9.33 39.88 -14.80
CA LEU A 51 10.06 40.57 -15.87
C LEU A 51 9.96 39.80 -17.19
N ILE A 52 10.18 38.49 -17.17
CA ILE A 52 10.11 37.62 -18.37
C ILE A 52 8.72 37.69 -19.02
N LEU A 53 7.66 37.73 -18.22
CA LEU A 53 6.28 37.79 -18.69
C LEU A 53 5.79 39.22 -18.95
N ASN A 54 6.64 40.24 -18.80
CA ASN A 54 6.28 41.66 -18.89
C ASN A 54 5.07 42.03 -18.00
N ILE A 55 4.96 41.42 -16.82
CA ILE A 55 3.90 41.71 -15.87
C ILE A 55 4.27 43.01 -15.15
N LYS A 56 3.72 44.13 -15.63
CA LYS A 56 3.91 45.45 -15.01
C LYS A 56 3.25 45.49 -13.63
N GLU A 57 3.89 46.15 -12.65
CA GLU A 57 3.14 46.70 -11.51
C GLU A 57 2.18 47.76 -12.05
N ASP A 58 0.94 47.77 -11.57
CA ASP A 58 -0.06 48.79 -11.92
C ASP A 58 0.30 50.13 -11.24
N LYS A 59 1.46 50.69 -11.59
CA LYS A 59 1.80 52.08 -11.33
C LYS A 59 1.63 52.83 -12.65
N ASN A 60 0.82 53.87 -12.59
CA ASN A 60 0.50 54.79 -13.68
C ASN A 60 1.74 55.58 -14.15
N ASP A 61 2.76 54.92 -14.68
CA ASP A 61 3.93 55.59 -15.25
C ASP A 61 3.97 55.37 -16.77
N ASN A 62 3.37 56.34 -17.46
CA ASN A 62 3.35 56.49 -18.91
C ASN A 62 4.66 57.10 -19.46
N ASN A 63 5.83 56.71 -18.95
CA ASN A 63 7.10 57.26 -19.43
C ASN A 63 8.11 56.15 -19.76
N GLY A 64 8.27 55.84 -21.05
CA GLY A 64 9.56 55.50 -21.70
C GLY A 64 10.48 54.38 -21.16
N THR A 65 10.04 53.45 -20.31
CA THR A 65 10.90 52.49 -19.60
C THR A 65 11.21 51.17 -20.33
N THR A 66 10.81 51.00 -21.59
CA THR A 66 11.06 49.75 -22.35
C THR A 66 12.55 49.46 -22.53
N ASP A 67 13.38 50.48 -22.77
CA ASP A 67 14.81 50.27 -23.05
C ASP A 67 15.60 49.85 -21.80
N THR A 68 15.21 50.34 -20.61
CA THR A 68 15.85 50.00 -19.32
C THR A 68 15.47 48.61 -18.81
N MET A 69 14.24 48.14 -19.08
CA MET A 69 13.82 46.78 -18.69
C MET A 69 14.59 45.72 -19.49
N ASP A 70 14.85 45.97 -20.78
CA ASP A 70 15.61 45.07 -21.63
C ASP A 70 17.10 44.98 -21.23
N GLU A 71 17.71 46.07 -20.74
CA GLU A 71 19.09 46.05 -20.22
C GLU A 71 19.20 45.26 -18.91
N THR A 72 18.28 45.47 -17.97
CA THR A 72 18.26 44.70 -16.71
C THR A 72 17.99 43.21 -16.95
N LEU A 73 17.09 42.86 -17.87
CA LEU A 73 16.88 41.46 -18.30
C LEU A 73 18.14 40.87 -18.93
N LYS A 74 18.86 41.62 -19.79
CA LYS A 74 20.12 41.16 -20.39
C LYS A 74 21.20 40.91 -19.33
N GLU A 75 21.34 41.80 -18.36
CA GLU A 75 22.30 41.66 -17.27
C GLU A 75 22.00 40.42 -16.42
N ILE A 76 20.73 40.24 -16.02
CA ILE A 76 20.27 39.04 -15.30
C ILE A 76 20.53 37.77 -16.12
N LEU A 77 20.16 37.77 -17.40
CA LEU A 77 20.37 36.62 -18.29
C LEU A 77 21.86 36.28 -18.46
N SER A 78 22.73 37.29 -18.48
CA SER A 78 24.18 37.12 -18.57
C SER A 78 24.83 36.63 -17.27
N SER A 79 24.17 36.81 -16.14
CA SER A 79 24.65 36.39 -14.81
C SER A 79 24.42 34.91 -14.49
N TYR A 80 23.56 34.22 -15.27
CA TYR A 80 23.34 32.80 -15.06
C TYR A 80 24.56 31.99 -15.48
N GLU A 81 25.13 31.23 -14.54
CA GLU A 81 26.14 30.21 -14.88
C GLU A 81 25.54 29.20 -15.86
N THR A 82 26.13 29.11 -17.04
CA THR A 82 25.75 28.09 -18.02
C THR A 82 26.12 26.72 -17.49
N ARG A 83 25.11 25.95 -17.09
CA ARG A 83 25.28 24.51 -16.89
C ARG A 83 25.50 23.86 -18.26
N ALA A 84 26.31 22.81 -18.28
CA ALA A 84 26.56 21.98 -19.45
C ALA A 84 26.07 20.55 -19.19
N LEU A 85 24.81 20.44 -18.79
CA LEU A 85 24.15 19.15 -18.57
C LEU A 85 23.77 18.53 -19.91
N GLU A 86 24.28 17.33 -20.16
CA GLU A 86 23.94 16.53 -21.33
C GLU A 86 23.32 15.19 -20.90
N LEU A 87 22.71 14.51 -21.86
CA LEU A 87 22.20 13.15 -21.65
C LEU A 87 23.37 12.17 -21.47
N THR A 88 23.43 11.52 -20.33
CA THR A 88 24.31 10.37 -20.10
C THR A 88 23.82 9.15 -20.88
N GLU A 89 24.73 8.26 -21.28
CA GLU A 89 24.38 7.00 -21.96
C GLU A 89 23.41 6.13 -21.14
N ARG A 90 23.59 6.06 -19.82
CA ARG A 90 22.66 5.36 -18.91
C ARG A 90 21.21 5.85 -19.03
N VAL A 91 21.00 7.17 -19.13
CA VAL A 91 19.65 7.75 -19.30
C VAL A 91 19.12 7.46 -20.70
N LYS A 92 19.99 7.48 -21.73
CA LYS A 92 19.59 7.14 -23.10
C LYS A 92 19.07 5.69 -23.18
N GLU A 93 19.85 4.73 -22.68
CA GLU A 93 19.49 3.31 -22.65
C GLU A 93 18.20 3.04 -21.85
N LYS A 94 18.02 3.73 -20.72
CA LYS A 94 16.85 3.54 -19.87
C LYS A 94 15.56 4.05 -20.51
N ILE A 95 15.60 5.20 -21.17
CA ILE A 95 14.40 5.94 -21.59
C ILE A 95 14.02 5.63 -23.04
N PHE A 96 15.01 5.41 -23.90
CA PHE A 96 14.80 5.34 -25.34
C PHE A 96 14.96 3.90 -25.84
N LYS A 97 13.90 3.37 -26.48
CA LYS A 97 13.96 2.05 -27.15
C LYS A 97 14.88 2.04 -28.38
N ASN A 98 14.92 3.18 -29.08
CA ASN A 98 15.80 3.46 -30.21
C ASN A 98 16.53 4.76 -29.90
N PRO A 99 17.75 5.00 -30.43
CA PRO A 99 18.48 6.24 -30.18
C PRO A 99 17.60 7.49 -30.40
N PRO A 100 17.69 8.50 -29.51
CA PRO A 100 16.94 9.74 -29.67
C PRO A 100 17.30 10.43 -30.99
N THR A 101 16.34 11.14 -31.58
CA THR A 101 16.64 11.97 -32.75
C THR A 101 17.43 13.20 -32.34
N GLU A 102 18.19 13.79 -33.27
CA GLU A 102 18.96 15.02 -33.01
C GLU A 102 18.08 16.16 -32.45
N ASN A 103 16.83 16.28 -32.93
CA ASN A 103 15.88 17.25 -32.42
C ASN A 103 15.44 16.97 -30.97
N GLN A 104 15.31 15.70 -30.59
CA GLN A 104 15.00 15.32 -29.20
C GLN A 104 16.20 15.61 -28.29
N GLU A 105 17.41 15.23 -28.69
CA GLU A 105 18.62 15.54 -27.93
C GLU A 105 18.82 17.05 -27.75
N LYS A 106 18.64 17.82 -28.83
CA LYS A 106 18.70 19.29 -28.79
C LYS A 106 17.65 19.88 -27.86
N ALA A 107 16.41 19.41 -27.91
CA ALA A 107 15.34 19.87 -27.02
C ALA A 107 15.65 19.58 -25.55
N ILE A 108 16.19 18.38 -25.25
CA ILE A 108 16.56 17.98 -23.89
C ILE A 108 17.74 18.82 -23.39
N LYS A 109 18.78 19.01 -24.23
CA LYS A 109 19.93 19.85 -23.90
C LYS A 109 19.52 21.30 -23.63
N ILE A 110 18.62 21.87 -24.43
CA ILE A 110 18.08 23.21 -24.16
C ILE A 110 17.37 23.20 -22.80
N ALA A 111 16.42 22.29 -22.58
CA ALA A 111 15.63 22.26 -21.36
C ALA A 111 16.45 22.08 -20.07
N LEU A 112 17.52 21.29 -20.10
CA LEU A 112 18.39 21.07 -18.94
C LEU A 112 19.28 22.27 -18.60
N ASN A 113 19.59 23.11 -19.58
CA ASN A 113 20.56 24.21 -19.43
C ASN A 113 19.90 25.59 -19.47
N THR A 114 18.61 25.69 -19.78
CA THR A 114 17.84 26.92 -19.67
C THR A 114 17.53 27.20 -18.19
N PRO A 115 18.01 28.32 -17.62
CA PRO A 115 17.87 28.61 -16.19
C PRO A 115 16.45 29.04 -15.78
N ASP A 116 15.66 29.54 -16.72
CA ASP A 116 14.37 30.19 -16.47
C ASP A 116 13.18 29.43 -17.08
N ILE A 117 12.96 29.49 -18.39
CA ILE A 117 11.80 28.92 -19.08
C ILE A 117 12.22 28.35 -20.44
N ALA A 118 12.07 27.04 -20.59
CA ALA A 118 12.20 26.37 -21.88
C ALA A 118 10.82 26.03 -22.46
N VAL A 119 10.59 26.42 -23.72
CA VAL A 119 9.39 26.04 -24.48
C VAL A 119 9.77 25.00 -25.52
N ILE A 120 9.24 23.79 -25.37
CA ILE A 120 9.45 22.69 -26.33
C ILE A 120 8.16 22.47 -27.11
N GLN A 121 8.22 22.68 -28.42
CA GLN A 121 7.12 22.36 -29.32
C GLN A 121 7.37 21.01 -29.99
N GLY A 122 6.37 20.13 -29.97
CA GLY A 122 6.42 18.84 -30.66
C GLY A 122 5.09 18.53 -31.35
N PRO A 123 5.06 18.26 -32.66
CA PRO A 123 3.89 17.71 -33.35
C PRO A 123 3.37 16.40 -32.72
N PRO A 124 2.14 15.97 -33.01
CA PRO A 124 1.64 14.65 -32.58
C PRO A 124 2.62 13.52 -33.00
N GLY A 125 2.81 12.52 -32.13
CA GLY A 125 3.69 11.38 -32.41
C GLY A 125 5.20 11.58 -32.22
N THR A 126 5.69 12.80 -31.96
CA THR A 126 7.14 13.10 -31.86
C THR A 126 7.83 12.70 -30.54
N GLY A 127 7.14 11.93 -29.68
CA GLY A 127 7.73 11.45 -28.43
C GLY A 127 7.85 12.50 -27.33
N LYS A 128 6.97 13.53 -27.30
CA LYS A 128 6.96 14.58 -26.25
C LYS A 128 7.08 14.03 -24.83
N THR A 129 6.30 12.99 -24.49
CA THR A 129 6.36 12.37 -23.17
C THR A 129 7.71 11.70 -22.89
N THR A 130 8.34 11.12 -23.92
CA THR A 130 9.69 10.55 -23.82
C THR A 130 10.73 11.63 -23.56
N VAL A 131 10.64 12.78 -24.25
CA VAL A 131 11.48 13.95 -24.00
C VAL A 131 11.32 14.46 -22.56
N ILE A 132 10.08 14.59 -22.08
CA ILE A 132 9.82 14.97 -20.68
C ILE A 132 10.45 13.95 -19.73
N ASN A 133 10.25 12.64 -19.96
CA ASN A 133 10.81 11.60 -19.10
C ASN A 133 12.34 11.66 -19.06
N ALA A 134 13.00 11.89 -20.21
CA ALA A 134 14.45 12.02 -20.30
C ALA A 134 14.99 13.23 -19.52
N ILE A 135 14.31 14.39 -19.61
CA ILE A 135 14.66 15.59 -18.83
C ILE A 135 14.59 15.29 -17.34
N VAL A 136 13.46 14.73 -16.88
CA VAL A 136 13.20 14.48 -15.46
C VAL A 136 14.14 13.40 -14.91
N GLU A 137 14.39 12.33 -15.67
CA GLU A 137 15.35 11.28 -15.29
C GLU A 137 16.78 11.83 -15.23
N ARG A 138 17.19 12.70 -16.15
CA ARG A 138 18.52 13.31 -16.09
C ARG A 138 18.67 14.26 -14.90
N LEU A 139 17.62 15.02 -14.56
CA LEU A 139 17.58 15.84 -13.34
C LEU A 139 17.64 15.00 -12.06
N PHE A 140 17.01 13.82 -12.06
CA PHE A 140 17.09 12.87 -10.96
C PHE A 140 18.51 12.29 -10.80
N ASP A 141 19.14 11.94 -11.91
CA ASP A 141 20.50 11.37 -11.93
C ASP A 141 21.57 12.36 -11.42
N GLU A 142 21.39 13.65 -11.70
CA GLU A 142 22.26 14.73 -11.21
C GLU A 142 21.98 15.12 -9.75
N TYR A 143 20.82 14.76 -9.20
CA TYR A 143 20.40 15.25 -7.89
C TYR A 143 21.26 14.66 -6.75
N PRO A 144 21.76 15.48 -5.80
CA PRO A 144 22.55 15.00 -4.67
C PRO A 144 21.77 14.00 -3.80
N LYS A 145 22.36 12.80 -3.60
CA LYS A 145 21.70 11.68 -2.91
C LYS A 145 21.61 11.85 -1.39
N ASP A 146 22.35 12.80 -0.83
CA ASP A 146 22.35 13.18 0.58
C ASP A 146 21.19 14.13 0.94
N LYS A 147 20.54 14.74 -0.06
CA LYS A 147 19.42 15.66 0.13
C LYS A 147 18.08 14.92 0.09
N ASN A 148 17.08 15.52 0.73
CA ASN A 148 15.71 15.02 0.65
C ASN A 148 15.26 14.94 -0.82
N ILE A 149 14.94 13.75 -1.29
CA ILE A 149 14.57 13.48 -2.68
C ILE A 149 13.09 13.73 -2.96
N LYS A 150 12.27 13.87 -1.92
CA LYS A 150 10.81 13.92 -2.02
C LYS A 150 10.30 15.11 -2.84
N GLY A 151 9.53 14.83 -3.89
CA GLY A 151 8.75 15.82 -4.64
C GLY A 151 9.57 17.00 -5.16
N GLN A 152 10.79 16.75 -5.66
CA GLN A 152 11.63 17.83 -6.20
C GLN A 152 11.14 18.35 -7.55
N ILE A 153 10.49 17.50 -8.35
CA ILE A 153 9.88 17.89 -9.61
C ILE A 153 8.37 17.77 -9.53
N LEU A 154 7.67 18.80 -10.01
CA LEU A 154 6.22 18.82 -10.15
C LEU A 154 5.84 18.80 -11.63
N LEU A 155 5.10 17.76 -12.03
CA LEU A 155 4.53 17.63 -13.37
C LEU A 155 3.06 18.03 -13.38
N CYS A 156 2.76 19.13 -14.05
CA CYS A 156 1.40 19.65 -14.16
C CYS A 156 0.80 19.36 -15.54
N ALA A 157 -0.49 19.01 -15.58
CA ALA A 157 -1.26 18.96 -16.82
C ALA A 157 -2.65 19.59 -16.63
N GLN A 158 -3.27 20.05 -17.73
CA GLN A 158 -4.55 20.75 -17.66
C GLN A 158 -5.71 19.83 -17.25
N GLY A 159 -5.78 18.63 -17.83
CA GLY A 159 -6.83 17.65 -17.56
C GLY A 159 -6.35 16.48 -16.71
N HIS A 160 -7.30 15.79 -16.07
CA HIS A 160 -6.99 14.57 -15.32
C HIS A 160 -6.43 13.47 -16.22
N ASP A 161 -6.97 13.28 -17.43
CA ASP A 161 -6.50 12.26 -18.39
C ASP A 161 -5.07 12.53 -18.85
N ALA A 162 -4.72 13.79 -19.11
CA ALA A 162 -3.36 14.19 -19.43
C ALA A 162 -2.40 13.92 -18.25
N THR A 163 -2.86 14.18 -17.01
CA THR A 163 -2.07 13.90 -15.81
C THR A 163 -1.90 12.38 -15.59
N ASP A 164 -2.93 11.58 -15.89
CA ASP A 164 -2.86 10.11 -15.79
C ASP A 164 -1.91 9.53 -16.85
N ASN A 165 -1.92 10.06 -18.07
CA ASN A 165 -0.94 9.72 -19.11
C ASN A 165 0.51 10.02 -18.70
N VAL A 166 0.74 11.17 -18.06
CA VAL A 166 2.03 11.54 -17.47
C VAL A 166 2.42 10.54 -16.38
N ARG A 167 1.48 10.23 -15.47
CA ARG A 167 1.67 9.29 -14.36
C ARG A 167 2.09 7.89 -14.82
N GLU A 168 1.49 7.40 -15.90
CA GLU A 168 1.71 6.05 -16.42
C GLU A 168 3.00 5.91 -17.23
N ARG A 169 3.39 6.96 -17.94
CA ARG A 169 4.52 6.91 -18.88
C ARG A 169 5.83 7.42 -18.31
N ILE A 170 5.78 8.26 -17.28
CA ILE A 170 6.97 8.84 -16.66
C ILE A 170 7.30 8.04 -15.41
N LYS A 171 8.43 7.34 -15.47
CA LYS A 171 8.97 6.52 -14.38
C LYS A 171 10.37 7.00 -14.09
N VAL A 172 10.59 7.51 -12.89
CA VAL A 172 11.86 8.15 -12.50
C VAL A 172 12.53 7.37 -11.39
N GLY A 173 13.81 7.06 -11.57
CA GLY A 173 14.53 6.19 -10.63
C GLY A 173 13.95 4.77 -10.53
N GLY A 174 13.12 4.36 -11.49
CA GLY A 174 12.41 3.07 -11.47
C GLY A 174 11.05 3.11 -10.75
N LEU A 175 10.68 4.24 -10.15
CA LEU A 175 9.41 4.41 -9.44
C LEU A 175 8.32 5.01 -10.34
N PRO A 176 7.05 4.59 -10.18
CA PRO A 176 5.92 5.27 -10.83
C PRO A 176 5.76 6.69 -10.27
N THR A 177 5.32 7.64 -11.09
CA THR A 177 5.03 9.01 -10.62
C THR A 177 3.74 9.03 -9.79
N PHE A 178 3.68 9.78 -8.68
CA PHE A 178 2.45 9.92 -7.88
C PHE A 178 1.63 11.13 -8.31
N LYS A 179 0.33 10.90 -8.55
CA LYS A 179 -0.65 11.96 -8.81
C LYS A 179 -1.31 12.44 -7.52
N PHE A 180 -1.32 13.75 -7.31
CA PHE A 180 -2.02 14.45 -6.25
C PHE A 180 -3.14 15.29 -6.84
N GLY A 181 -4.34 15.17 -6.26
CA GLY A 181 -5.55 15.79 -6.79
C GLY A 181 -6.62 14.75 -7.13
N GLU A 182 -7.83 14.99 -6.64
CA GLU A 182 -8.98 14.11 -6.86
C GLU A 182 -9.81 14.59 -8.04
N ARG A 183 -10.38 13.64 -8.79
CA ARG A 183 -11.53 13.95 -9.64
C ARG A 183 -12.71 14.22 -8.72
N PHE A 184 -13.28 15.43 -8.76
CA PHE A 184 -14.52 15.78 -8.05
C PHE A 184 -15.77 15.20 -8.76
N LYS A 185 -15.70 13.99 -9.30
CA LYS A 185 -16.89 13.29 -9.82
C LYS A 185 -17.47 12.40 -8.72
N ASN A 186 -18.79 12.46 -8.56
CA ASN A 186 -19.58 11.92 -7.45
C ASN A 186 -19.61 10.38 -7.30
N THR A 187 -18.82 9.62 -8.07
CA THR A 187 -18.76 8.17 -7.93
C THR A 187 -17.56 7.79 -7.09
N LYS A 188 -17.83 7.33 -5.85
CA LYS A 188 -16.83 6.70 -4.97
C LYS A 188 -15.99 5.66 -5.74
N GLU A 189 -16.59 4.98 -6.71
CA GLU A 189 -15.94 4.00 -7.61
C GLU A 189 -14.71 4.52 -8.37
N GLU A 190 -14.69 5.77 -8.88
CA GLU A 190 -13.53 6.27 -9.64
C GLU A 190 -12.33 6.57 -8.74
N GLN A 191 -12.59 7.03 -7.50
CA GLN A 191 -11.55 7.24 -6.50
C GLN A 191 -10.94 5.91 -6.03
N TYR A 192 -11.78 4.88 -5.84
CA TYR A 192 -11.32 3.51 -5.59
C TYR A 192 -10.44 2.99 -6.73
N LYS A 193 -10.89 3.11 -7.99
CA LYS A 193 -10.12 2.67 -9.18
C LYS A 193 -8.76 3.37 -9.31
N GLN A 194 -8.68 4.67 -9.01
CA GLN A 194 -7.42 5.42 -9.09
C GLN A 194 -6.41 4.97 -8.02
N GLY A 195 -6.90 4.67 -6.81
CA GLY A 195 -6.13 4.11 -5.70
C GLY A 195 -5.69 2.66 -5.96
N GLU A 196 -6.57 1.84 -6.52
CA GLU A 196 -6.29 0.46 -6.95
C GLU A 196 -5.19 0.41 -7.99
N ARG A 197 -5.29 1.19 -9.07
CA ARG A 197 -4.25 1.18 -10.13
C ARG A 197 -2.88 1.62 -9.63
N LEU A 198 -2.82 2.53 -8.64
CA LEU A 198 -1.55 2.86 -7.98
C LEU A 198 -1.06 1.70 -7.13
N ASN A 199 -1.94 1.05 -6.38
CA ASN A 199 -1.58 -0.12 -5.57
C ASN A 199 -1.08 -1.25 -6.45
N GLU A 200 -1.74 -1.54 -7.58
CA GLU A 200 -1.31 -2.52 -8.58
C GLU A 200 0.12 -2.22 -9.06
N GLN A 201 0.38 -0.99 -9.52
CA GLN A 201 1.73 -0.59 -9.96
C GLN A 201 2.79 -0.70 -8.86
N LEU A 202 2.41 -0.46 -7.61
CA LEU A 202 3.32 -0.59 -6.46
C LEU A 202 3.54 -2.06 -6.09
N SER A 203 2.51 -2.89 -6.17
CA SER A 203 2.60 -4.33 -5.98
C SER A 203 3.46 -4.97 -7.08
N GLU A 204 3.24 -4.63 -8.34
CA GLU A 204 4.09 -5.07 -9.47
C GLU A 204 5.56 -4.67 -9.26
N PHE A 205 5.80 -3.45 -8.77
CA PHE A 205 7.15 -3.00 -8.45
C PHE A 205 7.76 -3.77 -7.27
N ALA A 206 6.98 -4.01 -6.21
CA ALA A 206 7.40 -4.81 -5.07
C ALA A 206 7.74 -6.24 -5.50
N GLU A 207 6.89 -6.87 -6.32
CA GLU A 207 7.11 -8.19 -6.91
C GLU A 207 8.38 -8.21 -7.75
N THR A 208 8.62 -7.20 -8.57
CA THR A 208 9.87 -7.08 -9.36
C THR A 208 11.10 -7.04 -8.45
N ILE A 209 11.04 -6.28 -7.35
CA ILE A 209 12.14 -6.25 -6.36
C ILE A 209 12.29 -7.62 -5.71
N ILE A 210 11.21 -8.23 -5.24
CA ILE A 210 11.21 -9.54 -4.59
C ILE A 210 11.82 -10.59 -5.52
N GLU A 211 11.43 -10.61 -6.79
CA GLU A 211 11.96 -11.52 -7.81
C GLU A 211 13.46 -11.32 -7.99
N SER A 212 13.92 -10.07 -8.15
CA SER A 212 15.35 -9.75 -8.27
C SER A 212 16.18 -10.16 -7.05
N VAL A 213 15.59 -10.06 -5.85
CA VAL A 213 16.24 -10.49 -4.61
C VAL A 213 16.26 -12.02 -4.53
N LYS A 214 15.18 -12.70 -4.95
CA LYS A 214 15.11 -14.18 -5.04
C LYS A 214 16.14 -14.75 -6.02
N GLU A 215 16.29 -14.16 -7.20
CA GLU A 215 17.34 -14.53 -8.17
C GLU A 215 18.74 -14.38 -7.55
N LYS A 216 18.98 -13.25 -6.85
CA LYS A 216 20.24 -13.03 -6.14
C LYS A 216 20.46 -14.05 -5.01
N LEU A 217 19.41 -14.43 -4.29
CA LEU A 217 19.47 -15.48 -3.25
C LEU A 217 19.82 -16.85 -3.85
N GLN A 218 19.25 -17.22 -5.00
CA GLN A 218 19.59 -18.46 -5.70
C GLN A 218 21.08 -18.50 -6.06
N SER A 219 21.67 -17.37 -6.45
CA SER A 219 23.12 -17.29 -6.76
C SER A 219 24.04 -17.45 -5.54
N LEU A 220 23.54 -17.19 -4.32
CA LEU A 220 24.31 -17.25 -3.09
C LEU A 220 24.32 -18.65 -2.44
N GLY A 221 23.39 -19.53 -2.83
CA GLY A 221 23.24 -20.88 -2.27
C GLY A 221 22.65 -20.90 -0.85
N ASP A 222 22.13 -22.06 -0.42
CA ASP A 222 21.69 -22.37 0.96
C ASP A 222 20.61 -21.44 1.60
N TYR A 223 19.90 -20.64 0.80
CA TYR A 223 18.86 -19.74 1.31
C TYR A 223 17.62 -20.48 1.86
N GLU A 224 17.35 -21.70 1.39
CA GLU A 224 16.20 -22.50 1.83
C GLU A 224 16.31 -22.90 3.31
N ASN A 225 17.51 -23.28 3.75
CA ASN A 225 17.72 -23.64 5.15
C ASN A 225 17.69 -22.40 6.05
N MET A 226 18.28 -21.28 5.62
CA MET A 226 18.16 -20.02 6.34
C MET A 226 16.69 -19.57 6.45
N LYS A 227 15.89 -19.76 5.40
CA LYS A 227 14.45 -19.45 5.44
C LYS A 227 13.72 -20.29 6.48
N LYS A 228 13.95 -21.61 6.53
CA LYS A 228 13.38 -22.50 7.57
C LYS A 228 13.74 -22.04 8.98
N ILE A 229 15.00 -21.65 9.20
CA ILE A 229 15.46 -21.11 10.50
C ILE A 229 14.69 -19.85 10.86
N MET A 230 14.59 -18.88 9.94
CA MET A 230 13.88 -17.62 10.19
C MET A 230 12.38 -17.81 10.44
N ASP A 231 11.72 -18.67 9.66
CA ASP A 231 10.29 -18.97 9.83
C ASP A 231 10.02 -19.61 11.21
N LEU A 232 10.89 -20.52 11.65
CA LEU A 232 10.80 -21.17 12.96
C LEU A 232 11.15 -20.24 14.13
N GLU A 233 12.18 -19.40 14.00
CA GLU A 233 12.52 -18.34 14.97
C GLU A 233 11.33 -17.40 15.18
N GLU A 234 10.65 -17.03 14.09
CA GLU A 234 9.50 -16.15 14.16
C GLU A 234 8.28 -16.83 14.78
N ALA A 235 7.97 -18.07 14.39
CA ALA A 235 6.88 -18.83 14.98
C ALA A 235 7.08 -18.99 16.49
N LEU A 236 8.32 -19.28 16.92
CA LEU A 236 8.69 -19.37 18.33
C LEU A 236 8.55 -18.02 19.04
N ARG A 237 8.99 -16.92 18.42
CA ARG A 237 8.82 -15.56 18.95
C ARG A 237 7.34 -15.24 19.15
N ARG A 238 6.49 -15.53 18.16
CA ARG A 238 5.03 -15.32 18.24
C ARG A 238 4.42 -16.13 19.37
N TYR A 239 4.83 -17.40 19.52
CA TYR A 239 4.38 -18.26 20.61
C TYR A 239 4.70 -17.69 22.00
N TYR A 240 5.88 -17.12 22.21
CA TYR A 240 6.21 -16.45 23.47
C TYR A 240 5.39 -15.18 23.73
N HIS A 241 5.03 -14.43 22.68
CA HIS A 241 4.21 -13.21 22.82
C HIS A 241 2.71 -13.52 22.95
N SER A 242 2.26 -14.59 22.30
CA SER A 242 0.86 -15.03 22.24
C SER A 242 0.80 -16.56 22.24
N PRO A 243 0.64 -17.20 23.41
CA PRO A 243 0.60 -18.66 23.52
C PRO A 243 -0.60 -19.31 22.82
N LEU A 244 -1.57 -18.52 22.35
CA LEU A 244 -2.65 -18.96 21.46
C LEU A 244 -2.14 -19.39 20.06
N SER A 245 -0.89 -19.07 19.72
CA SER A 245 -0.24 -19.46 18.45
C SER A 245 0.38 -20.86 18.50
N GLU A 246 0.04 -21.71 19.49
CA GLU A 246 0.56 -23.09 19.62
C GLU A 246 0.43 -23.89 18.32
N SER A 247 -0.76 -23.90 17.72
CA SER A 247 -1.02 -24.58 16.43
C SER A 247 -0.16 -24.07 15.28
N GLU A 248 0.19 -22.78 15.26
CA GLU A 248 1.04 -22.19 14.22
C GLU A 248 2.49 -22.67 14.37
N LEU A 249 3.00 -22.69 15.60
CA LEU A 249 4.34 -23.22 15.91
C LEU A 249 4.43 -24.72 15.63
N LEU A 250 3.41 -25.51 16.00
CA LEU A 250 3.37 -26.95 15.71
C LEU A 250 3.39 -27.24 14.20
N LYS A 251 2.63 -26.47 13.40
CA LYS A 251 2.68 -26.56 11.93
C LYS A 251 4.07 -26.27 11.37
N GLU A 252 4.79 -25.30 11.93
CA GLU A 252 6.13 -24.95 11.47
C GLU A 252 7.18 -26.02 11.85
N ILE A 253 7.04 -26.62 13.02
CA ILE A 253 7.82 -27.78 13.45
C ILE A 253 7.57 -28.98 12.51
N GLU A 254 6.31 -29.22 12.14
CA GLU A 254 5.93 -30.32 11.25
C GLU A 254 6.46 -30.21 9.82
N LYS A 255 6.49 -28.99 9.25
CA LYS A 255 7.11 -28.76 7.94
C LYS A 255 8.57 -29.21 7.90
N ASN A 256 9.23 -29.18 9.07
CA ASN A 256 10.61 -29.57 9.26
C ASN A 256 10.76 -30.95 9.94
N ALA A 257 9.73 -31.79 9.88
CA ALA A 257 9.70 -33.10 10.55
C ALA A 257 10.82 -34.06 10.12
N SER A 258 11.38 -33.88 8.92
CA SER A 258 12.51 -34.67 8.42
C SER A 258 13.76 -34.52 9.29
N PHE A 259 13.92 -33.39 9.98
CA PHE A 259 15.06 -33.10 10.85
C PHE A 259 14.86 -33.57 12.30
N LEU A 260 13.65 -34.01 12.67
CA LEU A 260 13.34 -34.46 14.03
C LEU A 260 13.92 -35.85 14.30
N ASN A 261 14.60 -35.97 15.44
CA ASN A 261 15.03 -37.26 15.99
C ASN A 261 13.85 -38.05 16.59
N SER A 262 14.10 -39.31 17.00
CA SER A 262 13.06 -40.19 17.55
C SER A 262 12.35 -39.61 18.78
N SER A 263 13.11 -39.02 19.71
CA SER A 263 12.56 -38.42 20.94
C SER A 263 11.67 -37.21 20.64
N MET A 264 12.10 -36.33 19.74
CA MET A 264 11.33 -35.15 19.31
C MET A 264 10.00 -35.52 18.66
N ARG A 265 9.99 -36.59 17.85
CA ARG A 265 8.76 -37.10 17.21
C ARG A 265 7.75 -37.63 18.23
N GLU A 266 8.22 -38.32 19.26
CA GLU A 266 7.36 -38.77 20.36
C GLU A 266 6.73 -37.60 21.11
N THR A 267 7.51 -36.55 21.40
CA THR A 267 7.02 -35.33 22.06
C THR A 267 5.96 -34.62 21.20
N LEU A 268 6.20 -34.48 19.90
CA LEU A 268 5.25 -33.87 18.96
C LEU A 268 3.90 -34.62 18.93
N LEU A 269 3.93 -35.96 18.94
CA LEU A 269 2.72 -36.79 18.97
C LEU A 269 1.96 -36.62 20.29
N LYS A 270 2.65 -36.57 21.43
CA LYS A 270 2.02 -36.36 22.74
C LYS A 270 1.26 -35.03 22.80
N VAL A 271 1.90 -33.95 22.35
CA VAL A 271 1.31 -32.60 22.35
C VAL A 271 0.05 -32.53 21.48
N LYS A 272 0.06 -33.17 20.29
CA LYS A 272 -1.12 -33.22 19.41
C LYS A 272 -2.31 -33.95 20.01
N HIS A 273 -2.06 -35.02 20.76
CA HIS A 273 -3.11 -35.76 21.45
C HIS A 273 -3.74 -34.97 22.60
N GLU A 274 -3.07 -33.94 23.11
CA GLU A 274 -3.63 -33.06 24.13
C GLU A 274 -4.51 -31.94 23.54
N GLU A 275 -4.16 -31.37 22.38
CA GLU A 275 -4.99 -30.37 21.68
C GLU A 275 -6.35 -30.92 21.24
N SER A 276 -6.46 -32.23 20.99
CA SER A 276 -7.69 -32.88 20.52
C SER A 276 -8.72 -33.19 21.62
N LYS A 277 -8.46 -32.79 22.87
CA LYS A 277 -9.37 -32.96 24.01
C LYS A 277 -10.44 -31.86 24.11
N ILE A 278 -10.98 -31.36 22.99
CA ILE A 278 -12.26 -30.63 23.06
C ILE A 278 -13.32 -31.67 23.46
N PRO A 279 -14.10 -31.45 24.54
CA PRO A 279 -15.08 -32.44 24.96
C PRO A 279 -16.11 -32.69 23.86
N THR A 280 -16.01 -33.85 23.18
CA THR A 280 -17.00 -34.33 22.19
C THR A 280 -18.43 -34.34 22.74
N ILE A 281 -18.57 -34.31 24.06
CA ILE A 281 -19.83 -34.22 24.78
C ILE A 281 -20.59 -32.90 24.56
N LEU A 282 -19.92 -31.77 24.37
CA LEU A 282 -20.62 -30.49 24.18
C LEU A 282 -21.25 -30.42 22.78
N SER A 283 -20.58 -30.99 21.77
CA SER A 283 -21.14 -31.09 20.42
C SER A 283 -22.41 -31.94 20.38
N THR A 284 -22.44 -33.06 21.13
CA THR A 284 -23.62 -33.93 21.17
C THR A 284 -24.79 -33.27 21.91
N ILE A 285 -24.54 -32.52 22.99
CA ILE A 285 -25.59 -31.73 23.67
C ILE A 285 -26.12 -30.59 22.77
N HIS A 286 -25.24 -29.88 22.06
CA HIS A 286 -25.66 -28.83 21.12
C HIS A 286 -26.52 -29.36 19.98
N ALA A 287 -26.26 -30.60 19.54
CA ALA A 287 -26.97 -31.25 18.44
C ALA A 287 -28.41 -31.68 18.76
N LEU A 288 -28.82 -31.69 20.04
CA LEU A 288 -30.21 -31.98 20.43
C LEU A 288 -31.22 -31.05 19.74
N ARG A 289 -32.26 -31.63 19.14
CA ARG A 289 -33.28 -30.90 18.38
C ARG A 289 -34.44 -30.51 19.29
N THR A 290 -34.71 -29.21 19.38
CA THR A 290 -35.81 -28.66 20.22
C THR A 290 -36.97 -28.13 19.38
N THR A 291 -36.94 -28.33 18.07
CA THR A 291 -37.94 -27.89 17.08
C THR A 291 -38.45 -29.08 16.30
N GLN A 292 -39.74 -29.09 15.94
CA GLN A 292 -40.37 -30.21 15.23
C GLN A 292 -39.67 -30.53 13.91
N GLU A 293 -39.45 -29.52 13.06
CA GLU A 293 -38.83 -29.67 11.74
C GLU A 293 -37.43 -30.31 11.84
N GLY A 294 -36.61 -29.83 12.77
CA GLY A 294 -35.26 -30.39 12.97
C GLY A 294 -35.25 -31.80 13.59
N PHE A 295 -36.26 -32.14 14.40
CA PHE A 295 -36.34 -33.48 15.00
C PHE A 295 -36.72 -34.54 13.95
N GLU A 296 -37.55 -34.18 12.97
CA GLU A 296 -37.94 -35.07 11.87
C GLU A 296 -36.79 -35.42 10.92
N ASP A 297 -35.76 -34.56 10.83
CA ASP A 297 -34.58 -34.77 9.99
C ASP A 297 -33.60 -35.80 10.62
N ASP A 298 -33.05 -35.49 11.81
CA ASP A 298 -32.05 -36.34 12.47
C ASP A 298 -32.21 -36.46 14.00
N GLY A 299 -33.34 -36.04 14.57
CA GLY A 299 -33.53 -35.90 16.02
C GLY A 299 -33.34 -37.20 16.82
N VAL A 300 -33.89 -38.33 16.33
CA VAL A 300 -33.74 -39.64 16.98
C VAL A 300 -32.27 -40.09 17.00
N MET A 301 -31.54 -39.84 15.91
CA MET A 301 -30.10 -40.17 15.84
C MET A 301 -29.29 -39.32 16.82
N ARG A 302 -29.57 -38.02 16.92
CA ARG A 302 -28.88 -37.11 17.87
C ARG A 302 -29.14 -37.47 19.33
N ASN A 303 -30.36 -37.89 19.66
CA ASN A 303 -30.69 -38.37 21.00
C ASN A 303 -29.90 -39.65 21.33
N TYR A 304 -29.80 -40.58 20.38
CA TYR A 304 -29.05 -41.81 20.55
C TYR A 304 -27.54 -41.55 20.70
N GLU A 305 -26.95 -40.67 19.86
CA GLU A 305 -25.55 -40.23 19.96
C GLU A 305 -25.23 -39.65 21.35
N LEU A 306 -26.14 -38.87 21.94
CA LEU A 306 -25.96 -38.34 23.28
C LEU A 306 -26.04 -39.42 24.37
N LEU A 307 -26.94 -40.40 24.21
CA LEU A 307 -27.12 -41.51 25.16
C LEU A 307 -25.96 -42.51 25.10
N GLU A 308 -25.31 -42.71 23.96
CA GLU A 308 -24.08 -43.53 23.87
C GLU A 308 -22.95 -42.96 24.75
N ASP A 309 -22.89 -41.64 24.88
CA ASP A 309 -21.94 -40.93 25.73
C ASP A 309 -22.48 -40.63 27.15
N GLU A 310 -23.59 -41.27 27.58
CA GLU A 310 -24.23 -41.04 28.90
C GLU A 310 -23.25 -41.13 30.07
N SER A 311 -22.30 -42.07 30.02
CA SER A 311 -21.28 -42.27 31.06
C SER A 311 -20.36 -41.06 31.29
N LYS A 312 -20.28 -40.14 30.33
CA LYS A 312 -19.45 -38.93 30.36
C LYS A 312 -20.28 -37.67 30.67
N LEU A 313 -21.62 -37.75 30.67
CA LEU A 313 -22.52 -36.64 30.97
C LEU A 313 -22.66 -36.44 32.49
N LYS A 314 -22.59 -35.17 32.90
CA LYS A 314 -23.05 -34.73 34.22
C LYS A 314 -24.48 -34.21 34.09
N GLY A 315 -25.34 -34.52 35.06
CA GLY A 315 -26.68 -33.91 35.14
C GLY A 315 -27.80 -34.55 34.34
N LEU A 316 -27.57 -35.72 33.73
CA LEU A 316 -28.65 -36.46 33.07
C LEU A 316 -29.52 -37.15 34.11
N THR A 317 -30.80 -36.78 34.17
CA THR A 317 -31.78 -37.39 35.07
C THR A 317 -32.49 -38.56 34.40
N LYS A 318 -33.16 -39.41 35.20
CA LYS A 318 -33.98 -40.51 34.67
C LYS A 318 -35.12 -40.02 33.79
N GLU A 319 -35.71 -38.87 34.13
CA GLU A 319 -36.78 -38.22 33.36
C GLU A 319 -36.29 -37.71 32.02
N ASP A 320 -35.07 -37.17 31.96
CA ASP A 320 -34.43 -36.74 30.70
C ASP A 320 -34.16 -37.92 29.79
N ARG A 321 -33.68 -39.02 30.37
CA ARG A 321 -33.40 -40.26 29.64
C ARG A 321 -34.68 -40.82 29.02
N GLU A 322 -35.76 -40.92 29.78
CA GLU A 322 -37.08 -41.34 29.26
C GLU A 322 -37.57 -40.41 28.14
N LEU A 323 -37.29 -39.11 28.27
CA LEU A 323 -37.64 -38.12 27.26
C LEU A 323 -36.77 -38.24 26.00
N LEU A 324 -35.49 -38.62 26.11
CA LEU A 324 -34.58 -38.84 24.98
C LEU A 324 -34.82 -40.19 24.27
N GLU A 325 -35.22 -41.23 25.01
CA GLU A 325 -35.54 -42.58 24.50
C GLU A 325 -36.94 -42.64 23.81
N SER A 326 -37.79 -41.64 24.02
CA SER A 326 -39.10 -41.55 23.38
C SER A 326 -38.99 -41.31 21.87
N ALA A 327 -39.74 -42.10 21.08
CA ALA A 327 -39.85 -41.92 19.63
C ALA A 327 -40.60 -40.64 19.22
N LYS A 328 -41.36 -40.03 20.15
CA LYS A 328 -42.06 -38.74 19.97
C LYS A 328 -41.89 -37.92 21.25
N PRO A 329 -40.70 -37.37 21.49
CA PRO A 329 -40.43 -36.64 22.70
C PRO A 329 -41.17 -35.30 22.71
N ASN A 330 -41.51 -34.81 23.89
CA ASN A 330 -42.05 -33.47 24.03
C ASN A 330 -40.89 -32.46 23.87
N LEU A 331 -40.78 -31.86 22.68
CA LEU A 331 -39.67 -30.99 22.30
C LEU A 331 -39.61 -29.67 23.09
N GLU A 332 -40.76 -29.17 23.56
CA GLU A 332 -40.82 -28.02 24.47
C GLU A 332 -40.15 -28.37 25.80
N LYS A 333 -40.42 -29.57 26.31
CA LYS A 333 -39.78 -30.10 27.52
C LYS A 333 -38.33 -30.50 27.32
N LEU A 334 -37.82 -30.66 26.09
CA LEU A 334 -36.41 -30.95 25.83
C LEU A 334 -35.51 -29.70 25.94
N GLN A 335 -36.10 -28.50 25.91
CA GLN A 335 -35.34 -27.25 26.04
C GLN A 335 -34.70 -27.11 27.43
N GLU A 336 -35.44 -27.44 28.48
CA GLU A 336 -34.95 -27.39 29.88
C GLU A 336 -33.77 -28.35 30.14
N PRO A 337 -33.86 -29.66 29.80
CA PRO A 337 -32.74 -30.59 29.88
C PRO A 337 -31.54 -30.14 29.03
N LYS A 338 -31.76 -29.62 27.82
CA LYS A 338 -30.66 -29.13 26.97
C LYS A 338 -29.90 -27.99 27.63
N ILE A 339 -30.60 -27.01 28.20
CA ILE A 339 -29.98 -25.87 28.90
C ILE A 339 -29.23 -26.36 30.15
N ARG A 340 -29.86 -27.21 30.97
CA ARG A 340 -29.25 -27.76 32.18
C ARG A 340 -28.01 -28.59 31.87
N LEU A 341 -28.07 -29.47 30.88
CA LEU A 341 -26.92 -30.28 30.44
C LEU A 341 -25.79 -29.39 29.92
N LEU A 342 -26.11 -28.31 29.19
CA LEU A 342 -25.10 -27.32 28.81
C LEU A 342 -24.49 -26.64 30.05
N GLU A 343 -25.29 -26.21 31.02
CA GLU A 343 -24.76 -25.57 32.24
C GLU A 343 -23.85 -26.48 33.07
N GLU A 344 -24.21 -27.76 33.21
CA GLU A 344 -23.44 -28.72 34.02
C GLU A 344 -22.20 -29.28 33.32
N ASN A 345 -22.20 -29.33 31.98
CA ASN A 345 -21.09 -29.88 31.18
C ASN A 345 -20.24 -28.81 30.50
N THR A 346 -20.68 -27.54 30.47
CA THR A 346 -19.84 -26.43 30.00
C THR A 346 -18.72 -26.23 31.02
N PRO A 347 -17.44 -26.33 30.62
CA PRO A 347 -16.34 -26.06 31.52
C PRO A 347 -16.49 -24.66 32.09
N LYS A 348 -16.31 -24.52 33.41
CA LYS A 348 -16.30 -23.21 34.06
C LYS A 348 -15.30 -22.33 33.32
N ARG A 349 -15.66 -21.06 33.08
CA ARG A 349 -14.74 -20.07 32.48
C ARG A 349 -13.58 -19.85 33.44
N GLU A 350 -12.53 -20.63 33.27
CA GLU A 350 -11.25 -20.38 33.91
C GLU A 350 -10.55 -19.32 33.06
N TYR A 351 -10.40 -18.13 33.62
CA TYR A 351 -9.57 -17.09 33.01
C TYR A 351 -8.11 -17.48 33.23
N GLU A 352 -7.63 -18.44 32.46
CA GLU A 352 -6.22 -18.81 32.44
C GLU A 352 -5.47 -17.88 31.49
N ILE A 353 -4.42 -17.25 32.00
CA ILE A 353 -3.39 -16.68 31.13
C ILE A 353 -2.66 -17.88 30.56
N SER A 354 -2.92 -18.21 29.30
CA SER A 354 -2.18 -19.27 28.61
C SER A 354 -0.69 -18.93 28.68
N LYS A 355 0.10 -19.88 29.21
CA LYS A 355 1.56 -19.75 29.27
C LYS A 355 2.16 -20.63 28.19
N PRO A 356 3.30 -20.22 27.59
CA PRO A 356 4.05 -21.10 26.71
C PRO A 356 4.39 -22.41 27.44
N LYS A 357 4.06 -23.54 26.84
CA LYS A 357 4.47 -24.86 27.31
C LYS A 357 5.96 -25.02 27.02
N GLU A 358 6.77 -25.23 28.05
CA GLU A 358 8.23 -25.32 27.92
C GLU A 358 8.64 -26.49 27.01
N GLU A 359 7.88 -27.60 27.00
CA GLU A 359 8.16 -28.75 26.14
C GLU A 359 8.10 -28.41 24.65
N ILE A 360 7.11 -27.61 24.23
CA ILE A 360 6.95 -27.18 22.82
C ILE A 360 8.04 -26.16 22.46
N ALA A 361 8.31 -25.23 23.38
CA ALA A 361 9.36 -24.24 23.20
C ALA A 361 10.74 -24.91 23.08
N GLN A 362 11.01 -25.93 23.90
CA GLN A 362 12.26 -26.68 23.85
C GLN A 362 12.36 -27.51 22.56
N LEU A 363 11.28 -28.16 22.14
CA LEU A 363 11.21 -28.86 20.86
C LEU A 363 11.59 -27.95 19.68
N ALA A 364 11.09 -26.72 19.67
CA ALA A 364 11.44 -25.72 18.66
C ALA A 364 12.91 -25.26 18.76
N LYS A 365 13.44 -25.04 19.97
CA LYS A 365 14.85 -24.67 20.19
C LYS A 365 15.81 -25.77 19.73
N ASP A 366 15.53 -27.03 20.06
CA ASP A 366 16.34 -28.18 19.66
C ASP A 366 16.36 -28.33 18.13
N LEU A 367 15.21 -28.10 17.49
CA LEU A 367 15.10 -28.10 16.03
C LEU A 367 15.89 -26.95 15.39
N LEU A 368 15.84 -25.75 15.99
CA LEU A 368 16.64 -24.60 15.55
C LEU A 368 18.14 -24.90 15.65
N GLU A 369 18.59 -25.58 16.71
CA GLU A 369 19.99 -25.97 16.88
C GLU A 369 20.43 -26.95 15.77
N ILE A 370 19.60 -27.95 15.45
CA ILE A 370 19.86 -28.89 14.36
C ILE A 370 19.98 -28.14 13.02
N LEU A 371 19.01 -27.28 12.69
CA LEU A 371 19.00 -26.53 11.43
C LEU A 371 20.21 -25.57 11.33
N SER A 372 20.56 -24.91 12.43
CA SER A 372 21.68 -23.97 12.51
C SER A 372 23.03 -24.68 12.41
N SER A 373 23.14 -25.92 12.89
CA SER A 373 24.38 -26.71 12.76
C SER A 373 24.69 -27.15 11.33
N GLN A 374 23.65 -27.25 10.48
CA GLN A 374 23.75 -27.72 9.10
C GLN A 374 23.91 -26.58 8.09
N SER A 375 23.78 -25.32 8.52
CA SER A 375 23.72 -24.15 7.63
C SER A 375 24.70 -23.05 8.08
N PRO A 376 25.53 -22.48 7.19
CA PRO A 376 26.32 -21.31 7.53
C PRO A 376 25.40 -20.12 7.83
N ASN A 377 25.62 -19.44 8.96
CA ASN A 377 24.87 -18.22 9.30
C ASN A 377 25.34 -17.02 8.46
N ASP A 378 24.96 -17.01 7.18
CA ASP A 378 25.28 -15.91 6.27
C ASP A 378 24.37 -14.71 6.55
N LYS A 379 24.97 -13.68 7.17
CA LYS A 379 24.31 -12.41 7.47
C LYS A 379 23.70 -11.74 6.24
N ARG A 380 24.28 -11.95 5.04
CA ARG A 380 23.75 -11.38 3.79
C ARG A 380 22.44 -12.05 3.40
N ILE A 381 22.39 -13.38 3.42
CA ILE A 381 21.18 -14.15 3.13
C ILE A 381 20.07 -13.80 4.12
N ARG A 382 20.41 -13.72 5.42
CA ARG A 382 19.48 -13.32 6.48
C ARG A 382 18.89 -11.93 6.23
N ALA A 383 19.73 -10.94 5.92
CA ALA A 383 19.27 -9.59 5.61
C ALA A 383 18.38 -9.51 4.36
N LEU A 384 18.68 -10.29 3.32
CA LEU A 384 17.86 -10.35 2.10
C LEU A 384 16.50 -11.01 2.34
N LEU A 385 16.46 -12.08 3.15
CA LEU A 385 15.21 -12.74 3.53
C LEU A 385 14.35 -11.86 4.44
N GLU A 386 14.96 -11.14 5.38
CA GLU A 386 14.27 -10.15 6.21
C GLU A 386 13.68 -9.04 5.34
N TYR A 387 14.46 -8.56 4.37
CA TYR A 387 13.99 -7.56 3.40
C TYR A 387 12.78 -8.06 2.59
N ILE A 388 12.79 -9.30 2.09
CA ILE A 388 11.63 -9.91 1.42
C ILE A 388 10.42 -9.97 2.37
N SER A 389 10.62 -10.46 3.60
CA SER A 389 9.55 -10.58 4.60
C SER A 389 8.87 -9.24 4.88
N VAL A 390 9.66 -8.16 5.01
CA VAL A 390 9.12 -6.81 5.18
C VAL A 390 8.31 -6.36 3.97
N LEU A 391 8.80 -6.60 2.75
CA LEU A 391 8.08 -6.26 1.51
C LEU A 391 6.77 -7.03 1.35
N GLU A 392 6.74 -8.32 1.70
CA GLU A 392 5.55 -9.18 1.58
C GLU A 392 4.50 -8.86 2.64
N ARG A 393 4.92 -8.51 3.86
CA ARG A 393 4.00 -8.35 5.02
C ARG A 393 3.52 -6.94 5.26
N ASN A 394 4.19 -5.93 4.72
CA ASN A 394 3.82 -4.53 4.91
C ASN A 394 3.58 -3.76 3.59
N PRO A 395 2.59 -4.14 2.76
CA PRO A 395 2.28 -3.42 1.53
C PRO A 395 1.91 -1.94 1.75
N SER A 396 1.24 -1.64 2.86
CA SER A 396 0.82 -0.27 3.20
C SER A 396 2.00 0.61 3.61
N GLY A 397 2.93 0.08 4.40
CA GLY A 397 4.20 0.75 4.74
C GLY A 397 5.05 1.02 3.51
N LEU A 398 5.15 0.04 2.60
CA LEU A 398 5.87 0.20 1.33
C LEU A 398 5.28 1.35 0.50
N LYS A 399 3.95 1.44 0.40
CA LYS A 399 3.28 2.56 -0.30
C LYS A 399 3.61 3.92 0.32
N GLY A 400 3.68 4.00 1.65
CA GLY A 400 4.09 5.23 2.35
C GLY A 400 5.52 5.61 2.01
N LEU A 401 6.44 4.65 2.15
CA LEU A 401 7.85 4.81 1.87
C LEU A 401 8.10 5.22 0.41
N LEU A 402 7.51 4.53 -0.56
CA LEU A 402 7.67 4.85 -1.98
C LEU A 402 7.12 6.24 -2.35
N LYS A 403 6.09 6.74 -1.65
CA LYS A 403 5.63 8.12 -1.81
C LYS A 403 6.64 9.13 -1.29
N ASP A 404 7.33 8.81 -0.20
CA ASP A 404 8.31 9.70 0.42
C ASP A 404 9.66 9.69 -0.33
N TYR A 405 10.02 8.57 -0.96
CA TYR A 405 11.20 8.46 -1.84
C TYR A 405 10.93 8.87 -3.29
N ASN A 406 9.72 9.33 -3.63
CA ASN A 406 9.42 9.72 -4.99
C ASN A 406 9.97 11.11 -5.31
N PHE A 407 10.80 11.18 -6.35
CA PHE A 407 11.37 12.43 -6.83
C PHE A 407 10.35 13.31 -7.54
N VAL A 408 9.31 12.72 -8.12
CA VAL A 408 8.38 13.40 -9.03
C VAL A 408 6.95 13.28 -8.53
N PHE A 409 6.34 14.42 -8.32
CA PHE A 409 4.90 14.52 -8.08
C PHE A 409 4.20 15.02 -9.33
N SER A 410 2.96 14.60 -9.54
CA SER A 410 2.12 15.12 -10.61
C SER A 410 0.79 15.62 -10.09
N SER A 411 0.19 16.60 -10.76
CA SER A 411 -1.12 17.13 -10.40
C SER A 411 -1.80 17.79 -11.60
N THR A 412 -3.09 18.03 -11.49
CA THR A 412 -3.74 19.00 -12.39
C THR A 412 -3.31 20.41 -12.03
N ILE A 413 -3.33 21.33 -13.00
CA ILE A 413 -2.97 22.74 -12.77
C ILE A 413 -3.81 23.37 -11.64
N GLY A 414 -5.06 22.96 -11.45
CA GLY A 414 -5.92 23.48 -10.38
C GLY A 414 -5.69 22.89 -8.98
N GLN A 415 -4.91 21.80 -8.86
CA GLN A 415 -4.79 21.03 -7.61
C GLN A 415 -3.35 20.85 -7.11
N TYR A 416 -2.41 21.63 -7.64
CA TYR A 416 -0.97 21.54 -7.31
C TYR A 416 -0.64 21.70 -5.82
N ASP A 417 -1.43 22.48 -5.07
CA ASP A 417 -1.22 22.68 -3.62
C ASP A 417 -1.18 21.37 -2.83
N ARG A 418 -1.91 20.35 -3.29
CA ARG A 418 -1.91 19.03 -2.62
C ARG A 418 -0.54 18.36 -2.75
N ALA A 419 0.12 18.48 -3.90
CA ALA A 419 1.48 17.99 -4.09
C ALA A 419 2.49 18.80 -3.24
N LEU A 420 2.35 20.12 -3.20
CA LEU A 420 3.22 20.99 -2.39
C LEU A 420 3.11 20.69 -0.89
N ARG A 421 1.89 20.59 -0.35
CA ARG A 421 1.67 20.19 1.04
C ARG A 421 2.30 18.84 1.34
N ARG A 422 2.21 17.88 0.41
CA ARG A 422 2.86 16.58 0.61
C ARG A 422 4.38 16.70 0.62
N LYS A 423 4.99 17.57 -0.19
CA LYS A 423 6.44 17.82 -0.15
C LYS A 423 6.88 18.32 1.23
N GLU A 424 6.12 19.24 1.81
CA GLU A 424 6.40 19.85 3.12
C GLU A 424 6.19 18.89 4.30
N THR A 425 5.35 17.85 4.15
CA THR A 425 5.19 16.86 5.23
C THR A 425 6.49 16.11 5.50
N PRO A 426 6.97 16.07 6.77
CA PRO A 426 8.18 15.35 7.13
C PRO A 426 8.01 13.85 6.86
N ILE A 427 9.13 13.19 6.59
CA ILE A 427 9.19 11.73 6.49
C ILE A 427 9.02 11.20 7.92
N LEU A 428 7.88 10.59 8.21
CA LEU A 428 7.68 9.85 9.45
C LEU A 428 8.46 8.54 9.31
N ILE A 429 9.68 8.50 9.85
CA ILE A 429 10.41 7.26 10.04
C ILE A 429 9.75 6.58 11.25
N ALA A 430 8.91 5.59 10.99
CA ALA A 430 8.29 4.73 12.00
C ALA A 430 9.17 3.49 12.24
#